data_AF-A0A8J2PEA9-F1
#
_entry.id   AF-A0A8J2PEA9-F1
#
_cell.length_a   1.000
_cell.length_b   1.000
_cell.length_c   1.000
_cell.angle_alpha   90.00
_cell.angle_beta   90.00
_cell.angle_gamma   90.00
#
_symmetry.space_group_name_H-M   'P 1'
#
loop_
_entity.id
_entity.type
_entity.pdbx_description
1 polymer ?
#
loop_
_entity_poly.entity_id
_entity_poly.type
_entity_poly.pdbx_seq_one_letter_code
_entity_poly.pdbx_strand_id
1 'polypeptide(L)'
;MGLFRILSPDPGMENFLKTALGLTAPCFQFDLLLGRAFNIIRDTVTDFQVFELGEMSFNEIGCSLPCHVKATCAQKGQLTWFYAPLKKDLDAQRLLQLNLERGPRSSVLEYETRPGFNLPSTEKLSAVYEYHLFQIDFKPTAPINPAFETIVSNLPKTYDVRNEDNRNQWREFLATVGSHFVSSAFIGGSLIFELQYPSEETVANLNASQLSPEVFFTCLMDMKALRPGSSQGAGQDFSVIVMGGDKSKGEGLVKSENIDELIRRIKDWEASVYDDPIVTDNNIGLSEVAEVVDHIDAVKGAALRSAVLDLHNIKLKKRRNCIIS
;
A
#
# COMPACT_ATOMS: atom_id res chain seq x y z
N MET A 1 11.68 -6.99 24.83
CA MET A 1 13.02 -6.36 24.90
C MET A 1 12.91 -5.07 24.10
N GLY A 2 12.80 -3.91 24.74
CA GLY A 2 12.69 -2.63 24.05
C GLY A 2 14.07 -1.98 23.89
N LEU A 3 14.70 -2.18 22.74
CA LEU A 3 16.02 -1.61 22.40
C LEU A 3 15.97 -0.63 21.20
N PHE A 4 14.79 -0.26 20.73
CA PHE A 4 14.61 0.53 19.49
C PHE A 4 14.31 2.02 19.71
N ARG A 5 14.86 2.58 20.78
CA ARG A 5 14.97 4.02 20.89
C ARG A 5 16.44 4.33 21.09
N ILE A 6 17.04 4.96 20.07
CA ILE A 6 18.06 6.02 20.13
C ILE A 6 19.22 5.82 19.13
N LEU A 7 19.44 6.89 18.35
CA LEU A 7 20.63 7.37 17.63
C LEU A 7 21.21 6.51 16.50
N SER A 8 21.24 7.13 15.31
CA SER A 8 22.10 6.77 14.18
C SER A 8 23.55 6.61 14.68
N PRO A 9 24.08 5.37 14.75
CA PRO A 9 25.49 5.17 15.03
C PRO A 9 26.27 5.71 13.83
N ASP A 10 27.24 6.59 14.06
CA ASP A 10 28.22 6.90 13.02
C ASP A 10 28.94 5.61 12.57
N PRO A 11 29.60 5.59 11.40
CA PRO A 11 30.25 4.38 10.88
C PRO A 11 31.27 3.74 11.84
N GLY A 12 31.87 4.54 12.74
CA GLY A 12 32.77 4.05 13.77
C GLY A 12 32.03 3.30 14.88
N MET A 13 30.88 3.81 15.30
CA MET A 13 29.99 3.17 16.26
C MET A 13 29.38 1.87 15.70
N GLU A 14 28.96 1.85 14.42
CA GLU A 14 28.48 0.62 13.77
C GLU A 14 29.57 -0.46 13.76
N ASN A 15 30.79 -0.10 13.38
CA ASN A 15 31.92 -1.03 13.36
C ASN A 15 32.28 -1.51 14.77
N PHE A 16 32.21 -0.64 15.78
CA PHE A 16 32.39 -1.02 17.18
C PHE A 16 31.32 -2.01 17.66
N LEU A 17 30.04 -1.73 17.43
CA LEU A 17 28.94 -2.61 17.81
C LEU A 17 29.08 -3.99 17.16
N LYS A 18 29.45 -4.02 15.88
CA LYS A 18 29.62 -5.27 15.11
C LYS A 18 30.86 -6.07 15.53
N THR A 19 32.01 -5.44 15.63
CA THR A 19 33.29 -6.14 15.84
C THR A 19 33.63 -6.34 17.31
N ALA A 20 33.31 -5.39 18.19
CA ALA A 20 33.64 -5.48 19.60
C ALA A 20 32.56 -6.19 20.42
N LEU A 21 31.28 -6.00 20.07
CA LEU A 21 30.15 -6.56 20.83
C LEU A 21 29.42 -7.71 20.11
N GLY A 22 29.77 -7.98 18.85
CA GLY A 22 29.09 -9.00 18.05
C GLY A 22 27.61 -8.68 17.77
N LEU A 23 27.20 -7.42 17.95
CA LEU A 23 25.82 -7.00 17.75
C LEU A 23 25.59 -6.73 16.27
N THR A 24 24.68 -7.51 15.68
CA THR A 24 24.20 -7.27 14.32
C THR A 24 22.97 -6.39 14.37
N ALA A 25 22.89 -5.45 13.42
CA ALA A 25 21.68 -4.67 13.23
C ALA A 25 20.50 -5.61 12.96
N PRO A 26 19.35 -5.36 13.58
CA PRO A 26 18.14 -6.08 13.26
C PRO A 26 17.79 -5.82 11.80
N CYS A 27 17.64 -6.93 11.08
CA CYS A 27 17.20 -6.95 9.71
C CYS A 27 15.71 -7.23 9.74
N PHE A 28 14.91 -6.34 9.16
CA PHE A 28 13.50 -6.66 9.00
C PHE A 28 13.35 -7.70 7.89
N GLN A 29 12.76 -8.83 8.23
CA GLN A 29 12.47 -9.91 7.29
C GLN A 29 11.04 -9.75 6.75
N PHE A 30 10.79 -8.70 5.99
CA PHE A 30 9.53 -8.54 5.25
C PHE A 30 9.79 -8.41 3.76
N ASP A 31 8.77 -8.75 2.99
CA ASP A 31 8.80 -8.63 1.54
C ASP A 31 8.67 -7.15 1.14
N LEU A 32 9.74 -6.57 0.60
CA LEU A 32 9.76 -5.18 0.18
C LEU A 32 8.99 -5.02 -1.14
N LEU A 33 7.90 -4.25 -1.09
CA LEU A 33 7.12 -3.90 -2.29
C LEU A 33 7.82 -2.88 -3.19
N LEU A 34 8.78 -2.14 -2.63
CA LEU A 34 9.45 -1.02 -3.29
C LEU A 34 10.15 -1.50 -4.58
N GLY A 35 9.78 -0.91 -5.71
CA GLY A 35 10.38 -1.16 -7.04
C GLY A 35 9.75 -2.28 -7.80
N ARG A 36 8.82 -2.96 -7.17
CA ARG A 36 7.96 -3.87 -7.89
C ARG A 36 7.02 -3.11 -8.76
N ALA A 37 6.79 -3.68 -9.92
CA ALA A 37 5.87 -3.20 -10.90
C ALA A 37 4.43 -3.37 -10.37
N PHE A 38 3.52 -2.50 -10.79
CA PHE A 38 2.18 -2.35 -10.24
C PHE A 38 1.14 -2.29 -11.36
N ASN A 39 0.16 -3.19 -11.27
CA ASN A 39 -0.95 -3.25 -12.19
C ASN A 39 -2.13 -2.44 -11.63
N ILE A 40 -2.36 -1.24 -12.16
CA ILE A 40 -3.47 -0.38 -11.72
C ILE A 40 -4.83 -1.01 -11.98
N ILE A 41 -5.01 -1.72 -13.09
CA ILE A 41 -6.30 -2.30 -13.46
C ILE A 41 -6.74 -3.33 -12.42
N ARG A 42 -5.79 -4.10 -11.91
CA ARG A 42 -5.98 -5.12 -10.88
C ARG A 42 -5.71 -4.62 -9.46
N ASP A 43 -5.28 -3.36 -9.30
CA ASP A 43 -4.88 -2.76 -8.02
C ASP A 43 -3.93 -3.67 -7.20
N THR A 44 -2.92 -4.25 -7.86
CA THR A 44 -2.02 -5.24 -7.28
C THR A 44 -0.56 -4.99 -7.65
N VAL A 45 0.32 -5.25 -6.69
CA VAL A 45 1.77 -5.34 -6.91
C VAL A 45 2.04 -6.65 -7.66
N THR A 46 2.87 -6.58 -8.69
CA THR A 46 3.34 -7.74 -9.45
C THR A 46 4.67 -8.24 -8.87
N ASP A 47 5.05 -9.47 -9.21
CA ASP A 47 6.36 -10.02 -8.79
C ASP A 47 7.53 -9.43 -9.58
N PHE A 48 7.27 -8.61 -10.61
CA PHE A 48 8.30 -8.07 -11.46
C PHE A 48 9.03 -6.89 -10.81
N GLN A 49 10.35 -6.98 -10.64
CA GLN A 49 11.17 -5.93 -10.03
C GLN A 49 11.74 -4.99 -11.12
N VAL A 50 11.37 -3.71 -11.10
CA VAL A 50 11.83 -2.69 -12.05
C VAL A 50 13.23 -2.14 -11.68
N PHE A 51 13.53 -2.03 -10.40
CA PHE A 51 14.80 -1.50 -9.87
C PHE A 51 15.50 -2.51 -8.96
N GLU A 52 16.82 -2.58 -9.02
CA GLU A 52 17.57 -3.35 -8.03
C GLU A 52 17.58 -2.63 -6.68
N LEU A 53 17.33 -3.37 -5.61
CA LEU A 53 17.33 -2.82 -4.24
C LEU A 53 18.74 -2.71 -3.65
N GLY A 54 19.68 -3.50 -4.19
CA GLY A 54 21.05 -3.59 -3.73
C GLY A 54 21.22 -4.43 -2.47
N GLU A 55 22.43 -4.41 -1.91
CA GLU A 55 22.76 -5.16 -0.69
C GLU A 55 22.16 -4.52 0.56
N MET A 56 21.92 -5.33 1.58
CA MET A 56 21.44 -4.87 2.89
C MET A 56 22.52 -4.04 3.58
N SER A 57 22.16 -2.84 4.04
CA SER A 57 23.06 -1.87 4.67
C SER A 57 22.40 -1.23 5.89
N PHE A 58 23.19 -0.76 6.85
CA PHE A 58 22.67 -0.03 7.99
C PHE A 58 22.11 1.32 7.54
N ASN A 59 20.95 1.69 8.08
CA ASN A 59 20.29 2.94 7.72
C ASN A 59 20.13 3.87 8.94
N GLU A 60 19.69 5.09 8.67
CA GLU A 60 19.51 6.14 9.67
C GLU A 60 18.44 5.83 10.73
N ILE A 61 17.57 4.86 10.48
CA ILE A 61 16.51 4.45 11.43
C ILE A 61 16.96 3.32 12.36
N GLY A 62 18.22 2.90 12.29
CA GLY A 62 18.79 1.90 13.19
C GLY A 62 18.53 0.45 12.75
N CYS A 63 18.21 0.23 11.48
CA CYS A 63 17.83 -1.07 10.93
C CYS A 63 18.63 -1.38 9.68
N SER A 64 18.64 -2.65 9.25
CA SER A 64 19.18 -2.99 7.94
C SER A 64 18.09 -2.91 6.87
N LEU A 65 18.34 -2.13 5.80
CA LEU A 65 17.51 -2.06 4.58
C LEU A 65 18.42 -2.08 3.34
N PRO A 66 17.90 -2.42 2.15
CA PRO A 66 18.70 -2.40 0.94
C PRO A 66 19.26 -1.00 0.66
N CYS A 67 20.49 -0.92 0.14
CA CYS A 67 21.25 0.33 0.06
C CYS A 67 20.63 1.40 -0.86
N HIS A 68 19.75 1.00 -1.79
CA HIS A 68 18.99 1.93 -2.64
C HIS A 68 17.65 2.38 -2.05
N VAL A 69 17.35 1.98 -0.82
CA VAL A 69 16.14 2.38 -0.10
C VAL A 69 16.49 3.46 0.93
N LYS A 70 15.67 4.50 1.00
CA LYS A 70 15.69 5.48 2.09
C LYS A 70 14.51 5.21 3.00
N ALA A 71 14.71 5.33 4.31
CA ALA A 71 13.65 5.31 5.29
C ALA A 71 13.57 6.63 6.05
N THR A 72 12.36 7.09 6.35
CA THR A 72 12.10 8.26 7.17
C THR A 72 11.09 7.94 8.25
N CYS A 73 11.24 8.56 9.43
CA CYS A 73 10.31 8.35 10.53
C CYS A 73 8.94 8.97 10.20
N ALA A 74 7.86 8.19 10.36
CA ALA A 74 6.49 8.63 10.13
C ALA A 74 5.68 8.70 11.43
N GLN A 75 5.72 7.64 12.25
CA GLN A 75 5.02 7.49 13.55
C GLN A 75 3.61 8.09 13.57
N LYS A 76 2.72 7.61 12.68
CA LYS A 76 1.35 8.13 12.55
C LYS A 76 0.33 7.02 12.31
N GLY A 77 -0.87 7.18 12.86
CA GLY A 77 -2.04 6.36 12.56
C GLY A 77 -2.85 6.94 11.39
N GLN A 78 -3.38 6.07 10.52
CA GLN A 78 -4.23 6.45 9.41
C GLN A 78 -5.41 5.48 9.31
N LEU A 79 -6.64 6.03 9.29
CA LEU A 79 -7.85 5.26 9.05
C LEU A 79 -8.25 5.36 7.57
N THR A 80 -8.56 4.23 6.97
CA THR A 80 -9.19 4.13 5.64
C THR A 80 -10.59 3.54 5.82
N TRP A 81 -11.58 4.41 5.60
CA TRP A 81 -13.00 4.06 5.54
C TRP A 81 -13.66 4.89 4.45
N PHE A 82 -14.24 4.24 3.47
CA PHE A 82 -14.98 4.87 2.40
C PHE A 82 -16.17 3.99 2.02
N TYR A 83 -17.36 4.59 1.98
CA TYR A 83 -18.57 3.96 1.52
C TYR A 83 -19.09 4.76 0.33
N ALA A 84 -19.39 4.08 -0.78
CA ALA A 84 -19.94 4.75 -1.94
C ALA A 84 -21.10 3.96 -2.55
N PRO A 85 -22.16 4.64 -3.02
CA PRO A 85 -23.33 3.97 -3.58
C PRO A 85 -23.04 3.24 -4.89
N LEU A 86 -22.01 3.67 -5.63
CA LEU A 86 -21.67 3.14 -6.95
C LEU A 86 -20.18 2.78 -7.02
N LYS A 87 -19.85 1.67 -7.68
CA LYS A 87 -18.46 1.24 -7.91
C LYS A 87 -17.60 2.33 -8.57
N LYS A 88 -18.16 3.09 -9.50
CA LYS A 88 -17.45 4.19 -10.16
C LYS A 88 -16.94 5.26 -9.18
N ASP A 89 -17.56 5.42 -8.01
CA ASP A 89 -17.16 6.42 -7.02
C ASP A 89 -16.07 5.85 -6.10
N LEU A 90 -16.14 4.55 -5.75
CA LEU A 90 -15.03 3.81 -5.12
C LEU A 90 -13.77 3.86 -5.98
N ASP A 91 -13.91 3.53 -7.26
CA ASP A 91 -12.82 3.56 -8.23
C ASP A 91 -12.21 4.97 -8.34
N ALA A 92 -12.98 6.04 -8.03
CA ALA A 92 -12.50 7.42 -8.12
C ALA A 92 -11.63 7.74 -6.92
N GLN A 93 -12.14 7.38 -5.75
CA GLN A 93 -11.46 7.55 -4.49
C GLN A 93 -10.17 6.73 -4.43
N ARG A 94 -10.17 5.49 -4.94
CA ARG A 94 -8.97 4.66 -4.98
C ARG A 94 -7.89 5.25 -5.89
N LEU A 95 -8.26 5.71 -7.08
CA LEU A 95 -7.31 6.40 -7.96
C LEU A 95 -6.76 7.69 -7.31
N LEU A 96 -7.61 8.45 -6.61
CA LEU A 96 -7.18 9.63 -5.87
C LEU A 96 -6.19 9.27 -4.75
N GLN A 97 -6.47 8.20 -3.98
CA GLN A 97 -5.56 7.70 -2.94
C GLN A 97 -4.20 7.30 -3.51
N LEU A 98 -4.18 6.70 -4.70
CA LEU A 98 -2.97 6.36 -5.45
C LEU A 98 -2.33 7.57 -6.17
N ASN A 99 -2.90 8.76 -6.03
CA ASN A 99 -2.45 10.00 -6.68
C ASN A 99 -2.44 9.95 -8.22
N LEU A 100 -3.43 9.25 -8.79
CA LEU A 100 -3.63 9.02 -10.21
C LEU A 100 -4.80 9.84 -10.77
N GLU A 101 -4.64 10.33 -12.00
CA GLU A 101 -5.71 11.05 -12.71
C GLU A 101 -6.54 10.10 -13.56
N ARG A 102 -7.87 10.25 -13.51
CA ARG A 102 -8.79 9.50 -14.36
C ARG A 102 -8.63 9.86 -15.83
N GLY A 103 -8.56 8.84 -16.69
CA GLY A 103 -8.73 9.01 -18.12
C GLY A 103 -10.20 9.26 -18.51
N PRO A 104 -10.46 9.66 -19.78
CA PRO A 104 -11.75 10.15 -20.24
C PRO A 104 -12.90 9.11 -20.29
N ARG A 105 -12.64 7.82 -20.06
CA ARG A 105 -13.66 6.73 -20.11
C ARG A 105 -13.52 5.67 -19.00
N SER A 106 -13.26 6.08 -17.77
CA SER A 106 -12.88 5.16 -16.68
C SER A 106 -14.03 4.22 -16.26
N SER A 107 -14.03 2.99 -16.78
CA SER A 107 -14.95 1.93 -16.32
C SER A 107 -14.32 0.53 -16.25
N VAL A 108 -12.99 0.41 -16.30
CA VAL A 108 -12.30 -0.88 -16.38
C VAL A 108 -11.26 -1.00 -15.26
N LEU A 109 -11.70 -0.85 -14.02
CA LEU A 109 -10.93 -1.36 -12.88
C LEU A 109 -11.53 -2.73 -12.52
N GLU A 110 -10.75 -3.78 -12.74
CA GLU A 110 -11.16 -5.18 -12.62
C GLU A 110 -10.81 -5.77 -11.24
N TYR A 111 -10.45 -4.91 -10.28
CA TYR A 111 -10.01 -5.35 -8.97
C TYR A 111 -11.18 -5.73 -8.03
N GLU A 112 -10.86 -6.63 -7.10
CA GLU A 112 -11.68 -6.90 -5.93
C GLU A 112 -11.64 -5.72 -4.96
N THR A 113 -12.79 -5.33 -4.43
CA THR A 113 -12.90 -4.18 -3.52
C THR A 113 -11.94 -4.35 -2.33
N ARG A 114 -10.96 -3.45 -2.20
CA ARG A 114 -9.99 -3.48 -1.10
C ARG A 114 -10.66 -3.23 0.25
N PRO A 115 -10.12 -3.81 1.34
CA PRO A 115 -10.57 -3.48 2.69
C PRO A 115 -10.54 -1.97 2.93
N GLY A 116 -11.56 -1.44 3.62
CA GLY A 116 -11.75 -0.01 3.82
C GLY A 116 -12.59 0.68 2.73
N PHE A 117 -12.84 0.02 1.59
CA PHE A 117 -13.71 0.49 0.52
C PHE A 117 -15.00 -0.35 0.51
N ASN A 118 -16.16 0.28 0.55
CA ASN A 118 -17.42 -0.41 0.82
C ASN A 118 -18.52 -0.04 -0.19
N LEU A 119 -19.31 -1.03 -0.62
CA LEU A 119 -20.47 -0.87 -1.50
C LEU A 119 -21.76 -1.29 -0.78
N PRO A 120 -22.94 -0.80 -1.21
CA PRO A 120 -24.22 -1.25 -0.67
C PRO A 120 -24.48 -2.75 -0.88
N SER A 121 -23.93 -3.34 -1.95
CA SER A 121 -24.19 -4.71 -2.35
C SER A 121 -23.26 -5.75 -1.69
N THR A 122 -22.33 -5.33 -0.84
CA THR A 122 -21.40 -6.26 -0.18
C THR A 122 -21.99 -6.76 1.13
N GLU A 123 -21.98 -8.08 1.34
CA GLU A 123 -22.35 -8.74 2.60
C GLU A 123 -21.37 -8.40 3.75
N LYS A 124 -20.39 -7.53 3.51
CA LYS A 124 -19.31 -7.21 4.41
C LYS A 124 -18.97 -5.73 4.31
N LEU A 125 -18.79 -5.10 5.46
CA LEU A 125 -18.13 -3.81 5.60
C LEU A 125 -16.76 -4.01 6.21
N SER A 126 -15.83 -3.15 5.83
CA SER A 126 -14.49 -3.15 6.39
C SER A 126 -13.93 -1.74 6.56
N ALA A 127 -13.12 -1.58 7.60
CA ALA A 127 -12.30 -0.40 7.82
C ALA A 127 -10.87 -0.83 8.11
N VAL A 128 -9.91 -0.03 7.69
CA VAL A 128 -8.49 -0.33 7.88
C VAL A 128 -7.84 0.76 8.70
N TYR A 129 -7.27 0.42 9.85
CA TYR A 129 -6.40 1.31 10.61
C TYR A 129 -4.95 0.87 10.44
N GLU A 130 -4.14 1.72 9.82
CA GLU A 130 -2.71 1.48 9.66
C GLU A 130 -1.92 2.36 10.64
N TYR A 131 -0.93 1.78 11.31
CA TYR A 131 0.04 2.52 12.11
C TYR A 131 1.39 2.47 11.41
N HIS A 132 1.84 3.62 10.90
CA HIS A 132 3.06 3.75 10.12
C HIS A 132 4.23 4.12 11.04
N LEU A 133 5.23 3.26 11.12
CA LEU A 133 6.48 3.54 11.82
C LEU A 133 7.41 4.38 10.93
N PHE A 134 7.63 3.90 9.71
CA PHE A 134 8.55 4.48 8.76
C PHE A 134 7.89 4.59 7.39
N GLN A 135 8.23 5.63 6.64
CA GLN A 135 8.02 5.67 5.20
C GLN A 135 9.31 5.24 4.51
N ILE A 136 9.20 4.37 3.52
CA ILE A 136 10.30 3.98 2.64
C ILE A 136 10.08 4.52 1.24
N ASP A 137 11.16 5.02 0.65
CA ASP A 137 11.18 5.60 -0.69
C ASP A 137 12.42 5.10 -1.44
N PHE A 138 12.35 5.09 -2.78
CA PHE A 138 13.55 4.89 -3.58
C PHE A 138 14.52 6.05 -3.48
N LYS A 139 15.81 5.71 -3.43
CA LYS A 139 16.84 6.68 -3.77
C LYS A 139 16.81 6.91 -5.29
N PRO A 140 16.96 8.17 -5.76
CA PRO A 140 17.03 8.47 -7.19
C PRO A 140 18.16 7.75 -7.94
N THR A 141 19.15 7.23 -7.21
CA THR A 141 20.32 6.52 -7.75
C THR A 141 20.15 5.00 -7.85
N ALA A 142 18.94 4.47 -7.58
CA ALA A 142 18.68 3.03 -7.72
C ALA A 142 18.88 2.58 -9.17
N PRO A 143 19.71 1.56 -9.43
CA PRO A 143 19.93 1.06 -10.78
C PRO A 143 18.69 0.32 -11.29
N ILE A 144 18.44 0.45 -12.60
CA ILE A 144 17.37 -0.27 -13.28
C ILE A 144 17.75 -1.75 -13.33
N ASN A 145 16.78 -2.63 -13.09
CA ASN A 145 16.99 -4.07 -13.18
C ASN A 145 17.34 -4.47 -14.64
N PRO A 146 18.47 -5.16 -14.89
CA PRO A 146 18.86 -5.58 -16.25
C PRO A 146 17.81 -6.45 -16.97
N ALA A 147 17.03 -7.23 -16.22
CA ALA A 147 15.91 -8.00 -16.78
C ALA A 147 14.80 -7.09 -17.31
N PHE A 148 14.54 -5.96 -16.64
CA PHE A 148 13.60 -4.96 -17.10
C PHE A 148 14.10 -4.30 -18.40
N GLU A 149 15.39 -3.90 -18.43
CA GLU A 149 16.01 -3.32 -19.64
C GLU A 149 15.90 -4.26 -20.84
N THR A 150 16.12 -5.55 -20.63
CA THR A 150 16.01 -6.59 -21.66
C THR A 150 14.58 -6.71 -22.20
N ILE A 151 13.57 -6.69 -21.32
CA ILE A 151 12.16 -6.71 -21.74
C ILE A 151 11.86 -5.46 -22.58
N VAL A 152 12.26 -4.28 -22.11
CA VAL A 152 12.05 -3.02 -22.81
C VAL A 152 12.75 -3.02 -24.17
N SER A 153 13.98 -3.54 -24.27
CA SER A 153 14.72 -3.61 -25.54
C SER A 153 14.01 -4.47 -26.58
N ASN A 154 13.26 -5.48 -26.15
CA ASN A 154 12.53 -6.39 -27.02
C ASN A 154 11.16 -5.85 -27.48
N LEU A 155 10.66 -4.76 -26.88
CA LEU A 155 9.40 -4.16 -27.29
C LEU A 155 9.48 -3.52 -28.69
N PRO A 156 8.34 -3.45 -29.42
CA PRO A 156 8.23 -2.61 -30.60
C PRO A 156 8.64 -1.17 -30.31
N LYS A 157 9.26 -0.50 -31.29
CA LYS A 157 9.71 0.89 -31.13
C LYS A 157 8.54 1.87 -30.97
N THR A 158 7.40 1.59 -31.60
CA THR A 158 6.21 2.44 -31.61
C THR A 158 4.97 1.65 -31.22
N TYR A 159 3.95 2.36 -30.75
CA TYR A 159 2.61 1.83 -30.53
C TYR A 159 1.72 2.11 -31.74
N ASP A 160 1.08 1.08 -32.29
CA ASP A 160 0.13 1.20 -33.40
C ASP A 160 -1.21 0.56 -33.06
N VAL A 161 -2.23 1.41 -32.87
CA VAL A 161 -3.61 1.01 -32.53
C VAL A 161 -4.27 0.17 -33.64
N ARG A 162 -3.75 0.20 -34.87
CA ARG A 162 -4.32 -0.55 -36.00
C ARG A 162 -3.68 -1.92 -36.20
N ASN A 163 -2.58 -2.20 -35.51
CA ASN A 163 -1.85 -3.45 -35.64
C ASN A 163 -2.06 -4.32 -34.40
N GLU A 164 -2.87 -5.38 -34.51
CA GLU A 164 -3.20 -6.21 -33.35
C GLU A 164 -1.98 -6.96 -32.77
N ASP A 165 -1.01 -7.37 -33.59
CA ASP A 165 0.22 -8.01 -33.10
C ASP A 165 1.08 -7.03 -32.30
N ASN A 166 1.12 -5.76 -32.71
CA ASN A 166 1.76 -4.70 -31.94
C ASN A 166 1.03 -4.50 -30.61
N ARG A 167 -0.31 -4.39 -30.64
CA ARG A 167 -1.13 -4.22 -29.42
C ARG A 167 -1.00 -5.39 -28.46
N ASN A 168 -0.94 -6.62 -28.96
CA ASN A 168 -0.75 -7.82 -28.16
C ASN A 168 0.57 -7.79 -27.38
N GLN A 169 1.67 -7.41 -28.02
CA GLN A 169 2.98 -7.27 -27.35
C GLN A 169 2.93 -6.23 -26.22
N TRP A 170 2.29 -5.08 -26.45
CA TRP A 170 2.12 -4.07 -25.41
C TRP A 170 1.18 -4.52 -24.28
N ARG A 171 0.14 -5.31 -24.61
CA ARG A 171 -0.77 -5.90 -23.62
C ARG A 171 -0.05 -6.92 -22.74
N GLU A 172 0.79 -7.77 -23.32
CA GLU A 172 1.63 -8.73 -22.58
C GLU A 172 2.64 -8.03 -21.67
N PHE A 173 3.27 -6.97 -22.17
CA PHE A 173 4.15 -6.12 -21.35
C PHE A 173 3.40 -5.53 -20.15
N LEU A 174 2.23 -4.91 -20.39
CA LEU A 174 1.41 -4.31 -19.34
C LEU A 174 0.79 -5.34 -18.39
N ALA A 175 0.56 -6.58 -18.83
CA ALA A 175 0.13 -7.66 -17.94
C ALA A 175 1.26 -8.11 -17.00
N THR A 176 2.51 -8.07 -17.48
CA THR A 176 3.70 -8.53 -16.74
C THR A 176 4.23 -7.45 -15.80
N VAL A 177 4.42 -6.24 -16.30
CA VAL A 177 5.05 -5.12 -15.59
C VAL A 177 4.00 -4.14 -15.06
N GLY A 178 2.78 -4.14 -15.57
CA GLY A 178 1.85 -3.06 -15.27
C GLY A 178 2.30 -1.73 -15.87
N SER A 179 1.65 -0.65 -15.45
CA SER A 179 1.93 0.70 -15.95
C SER A 179 2.71 1.56 -14.96
N HIS A 180 2.81 1.12 -13.70
CA HIS A 180 3.44 1.84 -12.61
C HIS A 180 4.37 0.92 -11.84
N PHE A 181 5.15 1.47 -10.93
CA PHE A 181 5.91 0.74 -9.93
C PHE A 181 5.73 1.41 -8.58
N VAL A 182 5.93 0.64 -7.51
CA VAL A 182 5.87 1.15 -6.13
C VAL A 182 7.10 2.02 -5.89
N SER A 183 6.90 3.32 -5.73
CA SER A 183 7.96 4.31 -5.49
C SER A 183 8.10 4.71 -4.03
N SER A 184 7.03 4.52 -3.25
CA SER A 184 7.09 4.60 -1.79
C SER A 184 6.06 3.67 -1.13
N ALA A 185 6.34 3.29 0.12
CA ALA A 185 5.42 2.48 0.94
C ALA A 185 5.66 2.81 2.42
N PHE A 186 4.79 2.28 3.29
CA PHE A 186 4.99 2.39 4.74
C PHE A 186 5.39 1.05 5.35
N ILE A 187 6.28 1.12 6.33
CA ILE A 187 6.58 0.02 7.25
C ILE A 187 5.82 0.29 8.54
N GLY A 188 5.07 -0.69 9.02
CA GLY A 188 4.20 -0.54 10.17
C GLY A 188 3.35 -1.76 10.44
N GLY A 189 2.09 -1.54 10.79
CA GLY A 189 1.10 -2.58 11.04
C GLY A 189 -0.29 -2.13 10.62
N SER A 190 -1.20 -3.07 10.44
CA SER A 190 -2.56 -2.84 10.01
C SER A 190 -3.56 -3.67 10.81
N LEU A 191 -4.66 -3.03 11.18
CA LEU A 191 -5.85 -3.64 11.75
C LEU A 191 -6.99 -3.50 10.75
N ILE A 192 -7.53 -4.62 10.28
CA ILE A 192 -8.71 -4.64 9.42
C ILE A 192 -9.90 -5.04 10.27
N PHE A 193 -10.81 -4.10 10.49
CA PHE A 193 -12.07 -4.32 11.18
C PHE A 193 -13.11 -4.76 10.15
N GLU A 194 -13.77 -5.88 10.39
CA GLU A 194 -14.76 -6.44 9.46
C GLU A 194 -16.08 -6.69 10.16
N LEU A 195 -17.17 -6.30 9.49
CA LEU A 195 -18.54 -6.56 9.92
C LEU A 195 -19.26 -7.31 8.81
N GLN A 196 -19.74 -8.51 9.10
CA GLN A 196 -20.55 -9.30 8.18
C GLN A 196 -22.04 -9.00 8.38
N TYR A 197 -22.78 -9.01 7.28
CA TYR A 197 -24.23 -8.80 7.21
C TYR A 197 -24.70 -7.51 7.93
N PRO A 198 -24.13 -6.34 7.58
CA PRO A 198 -24.51 -5.08 8.21
C PRO A 198 -26.00 -4.77 7.99
N SER A 199 -26.68 -4.20 8.98
CA SER A 199 -28.05 -3.70 8.78
C SER A 199 -28.03 -2.38 8.02
N GLU A 200 -29.14 -2.01 7.38
CA GLU A 200 -29.27 -0.72 6.68
C GLU A 200 -29.03 0.47 7.63
N GLU A 201 -29.47 0.35 8.88
CA GLU A 201 -29.23 1.34 9.93
C GLU A 201 -27.74 1.48 10.27
N THR A 202 -27.01 0.36 10.40
CA THR A 202 -25.56 0.37 10.61
C THR A 202 -24.85 1.08 9.46
N VAL A 203 -25.23 0.78 8.21
CA VAL A 203 -24.65 1.42 7.03
C VAL A 203 -24.92 2.93 7.02
N ALA A 204 -26.15 3.34 7.33
CA ALA A 204 -26.54 4.75 7.37
C ALA A 204 -25.74 5.55 8.42
N ASN A 205 -25.55 4.99 9.62
CA ASN A 205 -24.79 5.62 10.70
C ASN A 205 -23.30 5.79 10.36
N LEU A 206 -22.69 4.81 9.69
CA LEU A 206 -21.28 4.88 9.30
C LEU A 206 -21.02 5.76 8.07
N ASN A 207 -22.01 5.90 7.18
CA ASN A 207 -21.89 6.71 5.97
C ASN A 207 -22.08 8.22 6.25
N ALA A 208 -22.84 8.58 7.30
CA ALA A 208 -23.10 9.98 7.66
C ALA A 208 -21.86 10.75 8.14
N SER A 209 -20.74 10.06 8.34
CA SER A 209 -19.56 10.59 9.02
C SER A 209 -18.32 10.48 8.14
N GLN A 210 -17.64 11.60 7.86
CA GLN A 210 -16.20 11.54 7.58
C GLN A 210 -15.52 11.17 8.90
N LEU A 211 -15.34 9.87 9.13
CA LEU A 211 -14.90 9.37 10.43
C LEU A 211 -13.42 9.73 10.64
N SER A 212 -13.13 10.57 11.64
CA SER A 212 -11.79 10.54 12.24
C SER A 212 -11.58 9.17 12.92
N PRO A 213 -10.33 8.74 13.19
CA PRO A 213 -10.07 7.51 13.93
C PRO A 213 -10.89 7.40 15.23
N GLU A 214 -10.99 8.50 15.98
CA GLU A 214 -11.73 8.56 17.25
C GLU A 214 -13.24 8.35 17.04
N VAL A 215 -13.82 8.99 16.02
CA VAL A 215 -15.25 8.82 15.70
C VAL A 215 -15.50 7.41 15.18
N PHE A 216 -14.59 6.85 14.37
CA PHE A 216 -14.68 5.48 13.90
C PHE A 216 -14.66 4.49 15.06
N PHE A 217 -13.73 4.63 16.01
CA PHE A 217 -13.67 3.75 17.17
C PHE A 217 -14.89 3.88 18.08
N THR A 218 -15.49 5.07 18.16
CA THR A 218 -16.78 5.26 18.86
C THR A 218 -17.89 4.49 18.14
N CYS A 219 -18.03 4.64 16.82
CA CYS A 219 -18.98 3.86 16.03
C CYS A 219 -18.71 2.35 16.11
N LEU A 220 -17.45 1.92 16.19
CA LEU A 220 -17.06 0.53 16.38
C LEU A 220 -17.60 -0.05 17.69
N MET A 221 -17.51 0.73 18.78
CA MET A 221 -18.04 0.36 20.08
C MET A 221 -19.57 0.27 20.06
N ASP A 222 -20.24 1.22 19.39
CA ASP A 222 -21.69 1.20 19.21
C ASP A 222 -22.13 -0.03 18.40
N MET A 223 -21.39 -0.37 17.32
CA MET A 223 -21.65 -1.58 16.53
C MET A 223 -21.44 -2.87 17.34
N LYS A 224 -20.43 -2.92 18.21
CA LYS A 224 -20.23 -4.06 19.11
C LYS A 224 -21.39 -4.17 20.13
N ALA A 225 -21.92 -3.04 20.60
CA ALA A 225 -23.07 -3.01 21.50
C ALA A 225 -24.38 -3.46 20.81
N LEU A 226 -24.47 -3.31 19.48
CA LEU A 226 -25.59 -3.81 18.68
C LEU A 226 -25.59 -5.34 18.46
N ARG A 227 -24.65 -6.09 19.06
CA ARG A 227 -24.69 -7.56 19.07
C ARG A 227 -26.07 -8.04 19.59
N PRO A 228 -26.87 -8.77 18.78
CA PRO A 228 -28.19 -9.17 19.20
C PRO A 228 -28.11 -10.24 20.28
N GLY A 229 -28.33 -9.82 21.52
CA GLY A 229 -28.81 -10.65 22.62
C GLY A 229 -30.34 -10.84 22.62
N SER A 230 -31.03 -10.47 21.54
CA SER A 230 -32.48 -10.61 21.41
C SER A 230 -32.83 -11.32 20.11
N SER A 231 -33.13 -12.61 20.23
CA SER A 231 -34.04 -13.40 19.38
C SER A 231 -34.62 -12.68 18.15
N GLN A 232 -33.92 -12.74 17.01
CA GLN A 232 -34.39 -12.81 15.61
C GLN A 232 -33.40 -12.12 14.67
N GLY A 233 -32.84 -12.86 13.70
CA GLY A 233 -31.99 -12.35 12.62
C GLY A 233 -30.55 -12.84 12.71
N ALA A 234 -29.98 -13.29 11.59
CA ALA A 234 -28.62 -13.84 11.49
C ALA A 234 -27.59 -12.90 12.15
N GLY A 235 -26.74 -13.45 13.01
CA GLY A 235 -25.80 -12.69 13.82
C GLY A 235 -24.84 -11.87 12.97
N GLN A 236 -24.75 -10.58 13.25
CA GLN A 236 -23.68 -9.75 12.72
C GLN A 236 -22.36 -10.21 13.34
N ASP A 237 -21.48 -10.77 12.51
CA ASP A 237 -20.17 -11.22 12.94
C ASP A 237 -19.15 -10.10 12.77
N PHE A 238 -18.60 -9.69 13.90
CA PHE A 238 -17.53 -8.70 13.98
C PHE A 238 -16.19 -9.39 14.21
N SER A 239 -15.19 -9.08 13.36
CA SER A 239 -13.84 -9.62 13.48
C SER A 239 -12.77 -8.56 13.24
N VAL A 240 -11.57 -8.85 13.72
CA VAL A 240 -10.38 -8.01 13.52
C VAL A 240 -9.28 -8.89 12.96
N ILE A 241 -8.77 -8.55 11.79
CA ILE A 241 -7.59 -9.17 11.19
C ILE A 241 -6.39 -8.29 11.52
N VAL A 242 -5.34 -8.90 12.08
CA VAL A 242 -4.12 -8.20 12.51
C VAL A 242 -2.98 -8.57 11.57
N MET A 243 -2.34 -7.55 11.00
CA MET A 243 -1.14 -7.69 10.18
C MET A 243 -0.02 -6.84 10.77
N GLY A 244 1.08 -7.48 11.19
CA GLY A 244 2.15 -6.85 11.95
C GLY A 244 1.77 -6.55 13.42
N GLY A 245 2.80 -6.47 14.25
CA GLY A 245 2.70 -6.37 15.70
C GLY A 245 2.21 -7.66 16.36
N ASP A 246 2.00 -7.59 17.67
CA ASP A 246 1.52 -8.72 18.46
C ASP A 246 0.03 -8.99 18.15
N LYS A 247 -0.23 -10.10 17.45
CA LYS A 247 -1.57 -10.56 17.09
C LYS A 247 -2.51 -10.65 18.29
N SER A 248 -2.02 -11.12 19.45
CA SER A 248 -2.87 -11.29 20.63
C SER A 248 -3.39 -9.96 21.18
N LYS A 249 -2.62 -8.87 21.01
CA LYS A 249 -3.02 -7.51 21.39
C LYS A 249 -4.06 -6.95 20.43
N GLY A 250 -3.85 -7.14 19.12
CA GLY A 250 -4.79 -6.68 18.09
C GLY A 250 -6.12 -7.45 18.09
N GLU A 251 -6.10 -8.78 18.16
CA GLU A 251 -7.34 -9.58 18.23
C GLU A 251 -8.10 -9.34 19.55
N GLY A 252 -7.37 -8.97 20.61
CA GLY A 252 -7.93 -8.56 21.89
C GLY A 252 -8.83 -7.32 21.81
N LEU A 253 -8.79 -6.54 20.73
CA LEU A 253 -9.64 -5.35 20.53
C LEU A 253 -11.12 -5.70 20.49
N VAL A 254 -11.48 -6.87 19.97
CA VAL A 254 -12.86 -7.39 19.96
C VAL A 254 -13.42 -7.53 21.38
N LYS A 255 -12.57 -7.63 22.41
CA LYS A 255 -12.99 -7.80 23.81
C LYS A 255 -13.24 -6.49 24.55
N SER A 256 -12.83 -5.34 24.01
CA SER A 256 -12.94 -4.03 24.67
C SER A 256 -14.38 -3.67 25.05
N GLU A 257 -14.65 -3.31 26.30
CA GLU A 257 -16.01 -3.03 26.79
C GLU A 257 -16.39 -1.54 26.67
N ASN A 258 -15.40 -0.65 26.59
CA ASN A 258 -15.58 0.78 26.45
C ASN A 258 -14.49 1.39 25.55
N ILE A 259 -14.68 2.65 25.16
CA ILE A 259 -13.79 3.39 24.26
C ILE A 259 -12.39 3.60 24.84
N ASP A 260 -12.26 3.85 26.15
CA ASP A 260 -10.97 4.08 26.79
C ASP A 260 -10.11 2.80 26.78
N GLU A 261 -10.74 1.65 27.04
CA GLU A 261 -10.09 0.35 26.95
C GLU A 261 -9.66 0.04 25.51
N LEU A 262 -10.52 0.33 24.53
CA LEU A 262 -10.22 0.15 23.11
C LEU A 262 -9.01 0.99 22.70
N ILE A 263 -9.00 2.29 23.03
CA ILE A 263 -7.88 3.20 22.73
C ILE A 263 -6.59 2.71 23.40
N ARG A 264 -6.66 2.26 24.65
CA ARG A 264 -5.49 1.72 25.36
C ARG A 264 -4.95 0.47 24.66
N ARG A 265 -5.81 -0.46 24.25
CA ARG A 265 -5.41 -1.69 23.53
C ARG A 265 -4.84 -1.39 22.14
N ILE A 266 -5.37 -0.39 21.43
CA ILE A 266 -4.79 0.07 20.16
C ILE A 266 -3.37 0.56 20.39
N LYS A 267 -3.14 1.41 21.40
CA LYS A 267 -1.79 1.88 21.75
C LYS A 267 -0.85 0.75 22.17
N ASP A 268 -1.35 -0.26 22.89
CA ASP A 268 -0.57 -1.45 23.24
C ASP A 268 -0.15 -2.26 22.00
N TRP A 269 -1.04 -2.36 21.00
CA TRP A 269 -0.75 -2.98 19.71
C TRP A 269 0.24 -2.11 18.90
N GLU A 270 0.01 -0.81 18.76
CA GLU A 270 0.92 0.13 18.08
C GLU A 270 2.35 0.04 18.62
N ALA A 271 2.50 -0.03 19.95
CA ALA A 271 3.79 -0.19 20.59
C ALA A 271 4.47 -1.52 20.22
N SER A 272 3.70 -2.59 19.96
CA SER A 272 4.22 -3.89 19.53
C SER A 272 4.56 -3.96 18.04
N VAL A 273 4.07 -3.04 17.21
CA VAL A 273 4.38 -3.00 15.77
C VAL A 273 5.87 -2.82 15.52
N TYR A 274 6.60 -2.16 16.43
CA TYR A 274 8.06 -2.04 16.35
C TYR A 274 8.79 -3.39 16.37
N ASP A 275 8.22 -4.39 17.07
CA ASP A 275 8.85 -5.69 17.23
C ASP A 275 8.58 -6.63 16.04
N ASP A 276 7.48 -6.42 15.33
CA ASP A 276 7.06 -7.24 14.17
C ASP A 276 6.39 -6.39 13.07
N PRO A 277 7.11 -5.47 12.42
CA PRO A 277 6.51 -4.63 11.40
C PRO A 277 6.36 -5.37 10.07
N ILE A 278 5.42 -4.91 9.26
CA ILE A 278 5.19 -5.33 7.88
C ILE A 278 5.24 -4.13 6.94
N VAL A 279 5.41 -4.37 5.64
CA VAL A 279 5.11 -3.35 4.63
C VAL A 279 3.61 -3.31 4.44
N THR A 280 2.99 -2.14 4.62
CA THR A 280 1.57 -1.98 4.38
C THR A 280 1.30 -1.61 2.93
N ASP A 281 0.23 -2.16 2.35
CA ASP A 281 -0.05 -2.12 0.91
C ASP A 281 -1.28 -1.26 0.55
N ASN A 282 -2.00 -0.75 1.56
CA ASN A 282 -3.20 0.04 1.32
C ASN A 282 -2.84 1.48 0.89
N ASN A 283 -1.77 2.04 1.46
CA ASN A 283 -1.25 3.37 1.13
C ASN A 283 0.17 3.28 0.54
N ILE A 284 0.25 3.08 -0.78
CA ILE A 284 1.51 3.05 -1.53
C ILE A 284 1.62 4.26 -2.45
N GLY A 285 2.84 4.76 -2.62
CA GLY A 285 3.19 5.72 -3.65
C GLY A 285 3.53 5.00 -4.95
N LEU A 286 2.99 5.50 -6.05
CA LEU A 286 3.23 4.95 -7.38
C LEU A 286 3.93 5.98 -8.26
N SER A 287 4.85 5.48 -9.09
CA SER A 287 5.49 6.23 -10.18
C SER A 287 5.33 5.48 -11.49
N GLU A 288 5.44 6.18 -12.62
CA GLU A 288 5.12 5.61 -13.92
C GLU A 288 6.29 4.80 -14.48
N VAL A 289 6.01 3.59 -14.97
CA VAL A 289 7.02 2.78 -15.69
C VAL A 289 7.49 3.49 -16.95
N ALA A 290 6.63 4.29 -17.58
CA ALA A 290 6.99 5.07 -18.78
C ALA A 290 8.11 6.08 -18.54
N GLU A 291 8.23 6.64 -17.33
CA GLU A 291 9.37 7.51 -17.00
C GLU A 291 10.67 6.71 -16.99
N VAL A 292 10.67 5.47 -16.49
CA VAL A 292 11.84 4.59 -16.50
C VAL A 292 12.20 4.18 -17.93
N VAL A 293 11.20 3.79 -18.72
CA VAL A 293 11.40 3.43 -20.14
C VAL A 293 11.96 4.60 -20.94
N ASP A 294 11.58 5.85 -20.64
CA ASP A 294 12.15 7.03 -21.31
C ASP A 294 13.67 7.15 -21.14
N HIS A 295 14.22 6.73 -19.99
CA HIS A 295 15.65 6.75 -19.73
C HIS A 295 16.41 5.68 -20.53
N ILE A 296 15.72 4.58 -20.89
CA ILE A 296 16.26 3.50 -21.72
C ILE A 296 16.10 3.83 -23.21
N ASP A 297 14.88 4.15 -23.64
CA ASP A 297 14.49 4.54 -25.00
C ASP A 297 13.25 5.45 -24.96
N ALA A 298 13.48 6.75 -25.16
CA ALA A 298 12.42 7.78 -25.18
C ALA A 298 11.29 7.54 -26.21
N VAL A 299 11.57 6.86 -27.32
CA VAL A 299 10.52 6.54 -28.32
C VAL A 299 9.59 5.48 -27.76
N LYS A 300 10.16 4.46 -27.08
CA LYS A 300 9.39 3.41 -26.41
C LYS A 300 8.63 3.94 -25.20
N GLY A 301 9.18 4.90 -24.45
CA GLY A 301 8.48 5.51 -23.32
C GLY A 301 7.27 6.34 -23.78
N ALA A 302 7.39 7.04 -24.91
CA ALA A 302 6.24 7.67 -25.57
C ALA A 302 5.21 6.63 -26.06
N ALA A 303 5.66 5.55 -26.68
CA ALA A 303 4.79 4.45 -27.13
C ALA A 303 4.03 3.80 -25.97
N LEU A 304 4.70 3.57 -24.82
CA LEU A 304 4.09 3.02 -23.61
C LEU A 304 2.98 3.93 -23.08
N ARG A 305 3.18 5.25 -23.05
CA ARG A 305 2.11 6.19 -22.66
C ARG A 305 0.89 6.11 -23.57
N SER A 306 1.11 5.95 -24.89
CA SER A 306 0.02 5.74 -25.84
C SER A 306 -0.68 4.39 -25.63
N ALA A 307 0.08 3.32 -25.37
CA ALA A 307 -0.46 2.00 -25.09
C ALA A 307 -1.31 1.98 -23.81
N VAL A 308 -0.82 2.59 -22.72
CA VAL A 308 -1.59 2.69 -21.45
C VAL A 308 -2.88 3.49 -21.64
N LEU A 309 -2.84 4.58 -22.40
CA LEU A 309 -4.04 5.36 -22.69
C LEU A 309 -5.05 4.60 -23.55
N ASP A 310 -4.60 3.83 -24.56
CA ASP A 310 -5.51 3.05 -25.40
C ASP A 310 -6.05 1.81 -24.70
N LEU A 311 -5.17 1.01 -24.08
CA LEU A 311 -5.49 -0.31 -23.53
C LEU A 311 -6.09 -0.24 -22.13
N HIS A 312 -5.62 0.67 -21.28
CA HIS A 312 -6.10 0.81 -19.90
C HIS A 312 -6.96 2.05 -19.70
N ASN A 313 -6.93 2.99 -20.65
CA ASN A 313 -7.66 4.25 -20.56
C ASN A 313 -7.33 5.04 -19.27
N ILE A 314 -6.06 4.96 -18.88
CA ILE A 314 -5.45 5.73 -17.81
C ILE A 314 -4.59 6.81 -18.47
N LYS A 315 -4.74 8.05 -18.01
CA LYS A 315 -3.90 9.14 -18.49
C LYS A 315 -2.67 9.24 -17.60
N LEU A 316 -1.53 8.87 -18.16
CA LEU A 316 -0.24 9.11 -17.55
C LEU A 316 0.09 10.62 -17.54
N LYS A 317 0.70 11.11 -16.46
CA LYS A 317 1.14 12.49 -16.31
C LYS A 317 2.10 12.83 -17.44
N LYS A 318 1.87 13.98 -18.10
CA LYS A 318 2.84 14.49 -19.07
C LYS A 318 4.12 14.82 -18.32
N ARG A 319 5.26 14.39 -18.89
CA ARG A 319 6.62 14.70 -18.41
C ARG A 319 6.67 16.13 -17.85
N ARG A 320 6.83 16.25 -16.53
CA ARG A 320 7.42 17.48 -15.98
C ARG A 320 8.88 17.41 -16.36
N ASN A 321 9.45 18.50 -16.87
CA ASN A 321 10.89 18.59 -17.11
C ASN A 321 11.62 18.55 -15.76
N CYS A 322 11.69 17.37 -15.14
CA CYS A 322 12.56 17.10 -14.02
C CYS A 322 13.87 16.60 -14.62
N ILE A 323 14.85 17.48 -14.64
CA ILE A 323 16.24 17.13 -14.86
C ILE A 323 16.62 16.28 -13.65
N ILE A 324 16.65 14.96 -13.83
CA ILE A 324 17.37 14.07 -12.91
C ILE A 324 18.83 14.20 -13.34
N SER A 325 19.57 15.03 -12.62
CA SER A 325 21.02 15.18 -12.70
C SER A 325 21.69 14.36 -11.61
#